data_AF-A0A142L0F0-F1
#
_entry.id   AF-A0A142L0F0-F1
#
_cell.length_a   1.000
_cell.length_b   1.000
_cell.length_c   1.000
_cell.angle_alpha   90.00
_cell.angle_beta   90.00
_cell.angle_gamma   90.00
#
_symmetry.space_group_name_H-M   'P 1'
#
loop_
_entity.id
_entity.type
_entity.pdbx_description
1 polymer ?
#
loop_
_entity_poly.entity_id
_entity_poly.type
_entity_poly.pdbx_seq_one_letter_code
_entity_poly.pdbx_strand_id
1 'polypeptide(L)'
;MKKTIILITSSLLLTACSTSTFYQVYKTAPANGIVQSNKILFEDNNAQITYNLWDNGGDVGFLFYNKSTQDITIHLDKSFFVLNGTAYDYFKYRTFTRSSNLTSMTAYRTYPYSYYNTSVGGTISSSNTTSFIEPNVIIVPPKTSRRVSEYVVTSSFLNSCDMLKYPSRKKIKALTFDKNNSPFTFSNLITYSISGDTNRLENNFYVTSISNMPENEVFETKPEIVCDKQTMNMIKIAKIGGPELFYIQYTTGK
;
A
#
# COMPACT_ATOMS: atom_id res chain seq x y z
N MET A 1 -14.26 -70.39 -21.80
CA MET A 1 -15.16 -69.22 -21.88
C MET A 1 -14.61 -68.12 -20.97
N LYS A 2 -14.57 -66.89 -21.48
CA LYS A 2 -13.71 -65.77 -21.05
C LYS A 2 -14.05 -65.26 -19.64
N LYS A 3 -13.03 -65.06 -18.80
CA LYS A 3 -13.13 -64.35 -17.50
C LYS A 3 -13.05 -62.85 -17.76
N THR A 4 -14.13 -62.13 -17.51
CA THR A 4 -14.20 -60.67 -17.63
C THR A 4 -13.70 -60.05 -16.32
N ILE A 5 -12.52 -59.44 -16.33
CA ILE A 5 -12.02 -58.63 -15.21
C ILE A 5 -12.62 -57.24 -15.36
N ILE A 6 -13.46 -56.84 -14.41
CA ILE A 6 -14.01 -55.48 -14.32
C ILE A 6 -12.97 -54.63 -13.59
N LEU A 7 -12.22 -53.80 -14.33
CA LEU A 7 -11.36 -52.77 -13.77
C LEU A 7 -12.25 -51.60 -13.32
N ILE A 8 -12.44 -51.44 -12.02
CA ILE A 8 -13.05 -50.24 -11.43
C ILE A 8 -11.95 -49.17 -11.34
N THR A 9 -11.84 -48.34 -12.37
CA THR A 9 -11.01 -47.13 -12.35
C THR A 9 -11.69 -46.06 -11.50
N SER A 10 -11.45 -46.11 -10.18
CA SER A 10 -11.75 -45.03 -9.25
C SER A 10 -10.92 -43.80 -9.61
N SER A 11 -11.48 -42.94 -10.45
CA SER A 11 -10.90 -41.66 -10.83
C SER A 11 -11.19 -40.68 -9.70
N LEU A 12 -10.26 -40.54 -8.76
CA LEU A 12 -10.27 -39.44 -7.79
C LEU A 12 -10.26 -38.13 -8.59
N LEU A 13 -11.42 -37.48 -8.67
CA LEU A 13 -11.57 -36.11 -9.16
C LEU A 13 -10.83 -35.19 -8.17
N LEU A 14 -9.55 -34.95 -8.42
CA LEU A 14 -8.82 -33.83 -7.83
C LEU A 14 -9.38 -32.55 -8.45
N THR A 15 -10.55 -32.10 -7.99
CA THR A 15 -10.98 -30.72 -8.23
C THR A 15 -10.07 -29.82 -7.41
N ALA A 16 -8.93 -29.44 -7.99
CA ALA A 16 -8.16 -28.33 -7.47
C ALA A 16 -9.08 -27.10 -7.50
N CYS A 17 -9.59 -26.68 -6.35
CA CYS A 17 -10.30 -25.40 -6.24
C CYS A 17 -9.35 -24.30 -6.68
N SER A 18 -9.56 -23.75 -7.87
CA SER A 18 -8.79 -22.62 -8.35
C SER A 18 -9.15 -21.40 -7.51
N THR A 19 -8.16 -20.89 -6.78
CA THR A 19 -8.31 -19.63 -6.05
C THR A 19 -8.43 -18.50 -7.05
N SER A 20 -9.54 -17.77 -6.99
CA SER A 20 -9.78 -16.59 -7.83
C SER A 20 -9.62 -15.32 -7.00
N THR A 21 -8.96 -14.30 -7.57
CA THR A 21 -8.74 -13.01 -6.92
C THR A 21 -9.85 -12.02 -7.27
N PHE A 22 -10.29 -11.28 -6.26
CA PHE A 22 -11.27 -10.22 -6.36
C PHE A 22 -10.78 -9.00 -5.58
N TYR A 23 -11.41 -7.87 -5.85
CA TYR A 23 -11.10 -6.61 -5.20
C TYR A 23 -12.38 -5.91 -4.79
N GLN A 24 -12.39 -5.39 -3.57
CA GLN A 24 -13.43 -4.48 -3.11
C GLN A 24 -12.89 -3.08 -3.31
N VAL A 25 -13.41 -2.39 -4.32
CA VAL A 25 -12.94 -1.08 -4.75
C VAL A 25 -13.80 -0.01 -4.08
N TYR A 26 -13.12 0.97 -3.53
CA TYR A 26 -13.68 2.09 -2.80
C TYR A 26 -13.43 3.37 -3.60
N LYS A 27 -14.45 4.22 -3.71
CA LYS A 27 -14.33 5.59 -4.21
C LYS A 27 -14.52 6.55 -3.05
N THR A 28 -13.70 7.58 -3.00
CA THR A 28 -13.75 8.63 -1.99
C THR A 28 -14.03 9.98 -2.61
N ALA A 29 -14.53 10.90 -1.78
CA ALA A 29 -14.60 12.31 -2.11
C ALA A 29 -13.86 13.13 -1.04
N PRO A 30 -13.00 14.07 -1.43
CA PRO A 30 -12.49 15.08 -0.51
C PRO A 30 -13.60 16.07 -0.18
N ALA A 31 -13.84 16.35 1.09
CA ALA A 31 -14.87 17.31 1.51
C ALA A 31 -14.44 18.77 1.27
N ASN A 32 -13.13 19.03 1.28
CA ASN A 32 -12.54 20.37 1.19
C ASN A 32 -11.23 20.38 0.36
N GLY A 33 -11.12 19.45 -0.57
CA GLY A 33 -9.99 19.33 -1.49
C GLY A 33 -10.46 19.13 -2.93
N ILE A 34 -9.52 19.07 -3.86
CA ILE A 34 -9.81 18.99 -5.30
C ILE A 34 -9.15 17.73 -5.86
N VAL A 35 -9.94 16.90 -6.55
CA VAL A 35 -9.40 15.77 -7.30
C VAL A 35 -8.84 16.27 -8.63
N GLN A 36 -7.57 15.98 -8.88
CA GLN A 36 -6.87 16.21 -10.15
C GLN A 36 -6.40 14.86 -10.70
N SER A 37 -6.08 14.78 -12.00
CA SER A 37 -5.88 13.52 -12.74
C SER A 37 -5.10 12.41 -12.02
N ASN A 38 -4.08 12.73 -11.23
CA ASN A 38 -3.24 11.75 -10.52
C ASN A 38 -3.06 12.02 -9.02
N LYS A 39 -3.78 13.01 -8.46
CA LYS A 39 -3.65 13.40 -7.05
C LYS A 39 -4.92 14.06 -6.51
N ILE A 40 -5.14 13.96 -5.21
CA ILE A 40 -6.07 14.82 -4.48
C ILE A 40 -5.27 15.96 -3.86
N LEU A 41 -5.68 17.20 -4.11
CA LEU A 41 -4.99 18.42 -3.69
C LEU A 41 -5.74 19.12 -2.55
N PHE A 42 -5.00 19.47 -1.50
CA PHE A 42 -5.37 20.44 -0.47
C PHE A 42 -4.26 21.47 -0.37
N GLU A 43 -4.59 22.73 -0.12
CA GLU A 43 -3.58 23.77 0.01
C GLU A 43 -4.07 24.95 0.85
N ASP A 44 -3.10 25.66 1.42
CA ASP A 44 -3.26 27.01 1.98
C ASP A 44 -2.24 27.95 1.33
N ASN A 45 -1.91 29.09 1.96
CA ASN A 45 -0.94 30.02 1.40
C ASN A 45 0.51 29.48 1.39
N ASN A 46 0.88 28.60 2.33
CA ASN A 46 2.26 28.20 2.57
C ASN A 46 2.58 26.79 2.07
N ALA A 47 1.59 25.90 2.05
CA ALA A 47 1.78 24.48 1.80
C ALA A 47 0.75 23.91 0.82
N GLN A 48 1.17 22.88 0.11
CA GLN A 48 0.33 22.03 -0.71
C GLN A 48 0.47 20.60 -0.21
N ILE A 49 -0.66 19.92 0.02
CA ILE A 49 -0.74 18.53 0.46
C ILE A 49 -1.38 17.73 -0.65
N THR A 50 -0.72 16.65 -1.08
CA THR A 50 -1.25 15.78 -2.13
C THR A 50 -1.32 14.33 -1.72
N TYR A 51 -2.41 13.69 -2.12
CA TYR A 51 -2.70 12.28 -1.85
C TYR A 51 -2.86 11.49 -3.14
N ASN A 52 -2.53 10.20 -3.08
CA ASN A 52 -2.98 9.21 -4.03
C ASN A 52 -3.33 7.97 -3.20
N LEU A 53 -4.62 7.67 -3.09
CA LEU A 53 -5.12 6.60 -2.23
C LEU A 53 -5.00 5.22 -2.88
N TRP A 54 -4.57 5.13 -4.15
CA TRP A 54 -4.57 3.89 -4.91
C TRP A 54 -3.55 2.87 -4.38
N ASP A 55 -3.97 2.10 -3.38
CA ASP A 55 -3.24 0.97 -2.82
C ASP A 55 -4.20 0.02 -2.09
N ASN A 56 -3.70 -1.15 -1.71
CA ASN A 56 -4.41 -2.08 -0.84
C ASN A 56 -4.62 -1.45 0.54
N GLY A 57 -5.88 -1.24 0.90
CA GLY A 57 -6.32 -0.59 2.13
C GLY A 57 -6.40 0.94 2.07
N GLY A 58 -5.92 1.55 0.99
CA GLY A 58 -5.93 2.99 0.78
C GLY A 58 -4.84 3.73 1.54
N ASP A 59 -3.72 4.03 0.89
CA ASP A 59 -2.60 4.78 1.47
C ASP A 59 -3.02 6.24 1.73
N VAL A 60 -3.25 6.57 3.00
CA VAL A 60 -3.60 7.94 3.42
C VAL A 60 -2.37 8.78 3.71
N GLY A 61 -1.18 8.30 3.39
CA GLY A 61 0.02 9.10 3.39
C GLY A 61 -0.08 10.27 2.41
N PHE A 62 0.64 11.34 2.71
CA PHE A 62 0.63 12.57 1.93
C PHE A 62 2.03 13.04 1.57
N LEU A 63 2.12 13.73 0.44
CA LEU A 63 3.27 14.55 0.09
C LEU A 63 2.99 15.98 0.54
N PHE A 64 3.81 16.46 1.48
CA PHE A 64 3.80 17.86 1.91
C PHE A 64 4.78 18.64 1.05
N TYR A 65 4.31 19.64 0.32
CA TYR A 65 5.13 20.55 -0.49
C TYR A 65 5.14 21.94 0.12
N ASN A 66 6.34 22.48 0.34
CA ASN A 66 6.54 23.83 0.86
C ASN A 66 6.51 24.85 -0.29
N LYS A 67 5.45 25.66 -0.35
CA LYS A 67 5.28 26.73 -1.36
C LYS A 67 6.03 28.01 -0.99
N SER A 68 6.48 28.16 0.24
CA SER A 68 7.12 29.38 0.74
C SER A 68 8.60 29.48 0.37
N THR A 69 9.24 30.55 0.84
CA THR A 69 10.70 30.79 0.77
C THR A 69 11.42 30.50 2.09
N GLN A 70 10.70 30.01 3.11
CA GLN A 70 11.24 29.70 4.44
C GLN A 70 11.05 28.22 4.77
N ASP A 71 11.81 27.71 5.73
CA ASP A 71 11.62 26.35 6.22
C ASP A 71 10.24 26.21 6.87
N ILE A 72 9.57 25.09 6.58
CA ILE A 72 8.35 24.68 7.27
C ILE A 72 8.70 23.51 8.20
N THR A 73 8.28 23.57 9.45
CA THR A 73 8.38 22.45 10.40
C THR A 73 7.02 21.78 10.55
N ILE A 74 6.91 20.53 10.13
CA ILE A 74 5.75 19.66 10.40
C ILE A 74 5.91 19.08 11.82
N HIS A 75 4.90 19.21 12.66
CA HIS A 75 4.87 18.67 14.02
C HIS A 75 4.10 17.35 14.04
N LEU A 76 4.81 16.21 13.96
CA LEU A 76 4.19 14.88 13.90
C LEU A 76 3.53 14.48 15.22
N ASP A 77 4.06 14.96 16.34
CA ASP A 77 3.48 14.82 17.68
C ASP A 77 2.17 15.62 17.88
N LYS A 78 1.86 16.52 16.94
CA LYS A 78 0.62 17.30 16.90
C LYS A 78 -0.19 17.04 15.62
N SER A 79 0.19 16.01 14.86
CA SER A 79 -0.49 15.63 13.63
C SER A 79 -1.12 14.25 13.81
N PHE A 80 -2.33 14.09 13.28
CA PHE A 80 -3.15 12.92 13.52
C PHE A 80 -3.81 12.44 12.24
N PHE A 81 -3.84 11.13 12.06
CA PHE A 81 -4.82 10.50 11.21
C PHE A 81 -6.09 10.24 12.03
N VAL A 82 -7.26 10.58 11.51
CA VAL A 82 -8.53 10.30 12.17
C VAL A 82 -9.35 9.40 11.27
N LEU A 83 -9.86 8.30 11.80
CA LEU A 83 -10.72 7.35 11.11
C LEU A 83 -11.98 7.12 11.95
N ASN A 84 -13.15 7.40 11.38
CA ASN A 84 -14.46 7.24 12.03
C ASN A 84 -14.49 7.83 13.45
N GLY A 85 -13.94 9.04 13.62
CA GLY A 85 -13.89 9.76 14.89
C GLY A 85 -12.78 9.31 15.86
N THR A 86 -11.99 8.28 15.52
CA THR A 86 -10.85 7.84 16.33
C THR A 86 -9.56 8.45 15.80
N ALA A 87 -8.78 9.09 16.67
CA ALA A 87 -7.51 9.71 16.32
C ALA A 87 -6.31 8.76 16.54
N TYR A 88 -5.32 8.85 15.65
CA TYR A 88 -4.09 8.07 15.65
C TYR A 88 -2.88 8.99 15.42
N ASP A 89 -1.94 8.99 16.36
CA ASP A 89 -0.77 9.89 16.33
C ASP A 89 0.22 9.50 15.24
N TYR A 90 0.66 10.46 14.42
CA TYR A 90 1.73 10.19 13.46
C TYR A 90 3.08 9.90 14.11
N PHE A 91 3.35 10.51 15.25
CA PHE A 91 4.54 10.21 16.04
C PHE A 91 4.31 9.03 16.97
N LYS A 92 5.11 7.96 16.84
CA LYS A 92 4.97 6.73 17.65
C LYS A 92 6.11 6.51 18.65
N TYR A 93 7.03 7.47 18.78
CA TYR A 93 8.20 7.38 19.66
C TYR A 93 9.01 6.09 19.41
N ARG A 94 9.20 5.73 18.14
CA ARG A 94 9.90 4.50 17.76
C ARG A 94 11.41 4.67 17.80
N THR A 95 12.13 3.59 18.07
CA THR A 95 13.59 3.51 17.86
C THR A 95 13.85 2.64 16.65
N PHE A 96 14.55 3.19 15.66
CA PHE A 96 14.96 2.47 14.47
C PHE A 96 16.39 1.96 14.63
N THR A 97 16.64 0.74 14.21
CA THR A 97 17.95 0.09 14.26
C THR A 97 18.41 -0.24 12.84
N ARG A 98 19.59 0.24 12.45
CA ARG A 98 20.23 -0.08 11.17
C ARG A 98 21.47 -0.93 11.41
N SER A 99 21.46 -2.15 10.89
CA SER A 99 22.60 -3.07 10.90
C SER A 99 23.23 -3.18 9.51
N SER A 100 24.54 -3.03 9.42
CA SER A 100 25.32 -3.38 8.21
C SER A 100 26.13 -4.63 8.49
N ASN A 101 25.94 -5.69 7.71
CA ASN A 101 26.71 -6.92 7.81
C ASN A 101 27.74 -6.97 6.69
N LEU A 102 29.03 -7.09 7.04
CA LEU A 102 30.08 -7.46 6.08
C LEU A 102 30.39 -8.94 6.23
N THR A 103 30.30 -9.67 5.12
CA THR A 103 30.67 -11.08 5.01
C THR A 103 31.92 -11.21 4.15
N SER A 104 33.02 -11.69 4.75
CA SER A 104 34.27 -11.98 4.05
C SER A 104 34.42 -13.49 3.82
N MET A 105 34.56 -13.93 2.56
CA MET A 105 34.84 -15.33 2.21
C MET A 105 36.34 -15.53 1.95
N THR A 106 36.99 -16.44 2.66
CA THR A 106 38.37 -16.88 2.38
C THR A 106 38.37 -17.99 1.32
N ALA A 107 39.06 -17.79 0.19
CA ALA A 107 39.21 -18.80 -0.86
C ALA A 107 40.44 -19.69 -0.59
N TYR A 108 40.30 -21.02 -0.69
CA TYR A 108 41.42 -21.97 -0.68
C TYR A 108 41.65 -22.59 -2.06
N ARG A 109 42.93 -22.79 -2.42
CA ARG A 109 43.37 -23.43 -3.67
C ARG A 109 43.23 -24.95 -3.57
N THR A 110 42.67 -25.60 -4.59
CA THR A 110 42.53 -27.07 -4.67
C THR A 110 43.70 -27.68 -5.45
N TYR A 111 44.40 -28.66 -4.84
CA TYR A 111 45.29 -29.60 -5.54
C TYR A 111 44.67 -31.01 -5.57
N PRO A 112 44.92 -31.84 -6.60
CA PRO A 112 44.11 -33.03 -6.86
C PRO A 112 44.83 -34.31 -6.39
N TYR A 113 44.59 -34.78 -5.17
CA TYR A 113 44.68 -36.22 -4.86
C TYR A 113 44.00 -36.59 -3.52
N SER A 114 42.96 -37.42 -3.64
CA SER A 114 42.37 -38.38 -2.68
C SER A 114 42.09 -38.04 -1.20
N TYR A 115 40.83 -38.33 -0.84
CA TYR A 115 40.30 -38.78 0.47
C TYR A 115 40.29 -37.77 1.65
N TYR A 116 39.05 -37.45 2.09
CA TYR A 116 38.63 -36.55 3.17
C TYR A 116 38.69 -35.04 2.87
N ASN A 117 37.66 -34.55 2.18
CA ASN A 117 37.35 -33.11 2.14
C ASN A 117 36.34 -32.77 3.25
N THR A 118 36.81 -32.29 4.40
CA THR A 118 35.99 -31.55 5.35
C THR A 118 36.21 -30.06 5.12
N SER A 119 35.29 -29.43 4.39
CA SER A 119 35.28 -27.98 4.21
C SER A 119 34.74 -27.29 5.47
N VAL A 120 35.60 -26.74 6.32
CA VAL A 120 35.20 -25.81 7.39
C VAL A 120 35.51 -24.39 6.92
N GLY A 121 34.58 -23.79 6.17
CA GLY A 121 34.65 -22.37 5.83
C GLY A 121 34.15 -21.54 7.01
N GLY A 122 35.06 -20.91 7.76
CA GLY A 122 34.71 -19.98 8.82
C GLY A 122 34.21 -18.65 8.24
N THR A 123 32.93 -18.34 8.42
CA THR A 123 32.38 -17.02 8.05
C THR A 123 32.67 -16.05 9.19
N ILE A 124 33.53 -15.06 8.97
CA ILE A 124 33.69 -13.93 9.89
C ILE A 124 32.67 -12.87 9.47
N SER A 125 31.66 -12.67 10.32
CA SER A 125 30.70 -11.57 10.15
C SER A 125 31.02 -10.48 11.16
N SER A 126 31.21 -9.25 10.68
CA SER A 126 31.21 -8.06 11.53
C SER A 126 29.91 -7.31 11.30
N SER A 127 29.21 -6.98 12.38
CA SER A 127 27.95 -6.26 12.35
C SER A 127 28.12 -4.95 13.10
N ASN A 128 27.92 -3.83 12.38
CA ASN A 128 27.80 -2.51 12.99
C ASN A 128 26.33 -2.15 13.07
N THR A 129 25.89 -1.76 14.26
CA THR A 129 24.50 -1.40 14.52
C THR A 129 24.42 0.03 15.03
N THR A 130 23.56 0.84 14.41
CA THR A 130 23.25 2.20 14.86
C THR A 130 21.76 2.29 15.16
N SER A 131 21.40 3.00 16.22
CA SER A 131 20.00 3.28 16.55
C SER A 131 19.73 4.77 16.55
N PHE A 132 18.54 5.17 16.12
CA PHE A 132 18.07 6.55 16.19
C PHE A 132 16.59 6.58 16.55
N ILE A 133 16.21 7.61 17.30
CA ILE A 133 14.83 7.84 17.72
C ILE A 133 14.09 8.52 16.55
N GLU A 134 12.85 8.11 16.34
CA GLU A 134 11.93 8.77 15.41
C GLU A 134 11.87 10.28 15.70
N PRO A 135 12.07 11.15 14.69
CA PRO A 135 11.93 12.57 14.92
C PRO A 135 10.44 12.92 15.09
N ASN A 136 10.10 13.67 16.14
CA ASN A 136 8.74 14.18 16.34
C ASN A 136 8.40 15.37 15.44
N VAL A 137 9.39 15.97 14.79
CA VAL A 137 9.23 17.07 13.83
C VAL A 137 9.98 16.77 12.52
N ILE A 138 9.46 17.29 11.41
CA ILE A 138 10.14 17.22 10.11
C ILE A 138 10.28 18.61 9.52
N ILE A 139 11.50 18.99 9.14
CA ILE A 139 11.76 20.23 8.40
C ILE A 139 11.62 19.95 6.91
N VAL A 140 10.84 20.81 6.23
CA VAL A 140 10.65 20.83 4.78
C VAL A 140 11.21 22.15 4.25
N PRO A 141 12.40 22.13 3.62
CA PRO A 141 13.00 23.34 3.05
C PRO A 141 12.14 24.00 1.96
N PRO A 142 12.38 25.29 1.64
CA PRO A 142 11.68 26.02 0.59
C PRO A 142 11.64 25.26 -0.72
N LYS A 143 10.45 25.21 -1.35
CA LYS A 143 10.25 24.59 -2.67
C LYS A 143 10.62 23.11 -2.74
N THR A 144 10.70 22.42 -1.61
CA THR A 144 10.91 20.97 -1.54
C THR A 144 9.66 20.24 -1.07
N SER A 145 9.70 18.91 -1.11
CA SER A 145 8.62 18.07 -0.62
C SER A 145 9.11 16.98 0.33
N ARG A 146 8.20 16.53 1.19
CA ARG A 146 8.43 15.41 2.10
C ARG A 146 7.21 14.50 2.12
N ARG A 147 7.43 13.19 1.97
CA ARG A 147 6.40 12.17 2.15
C ARG A 147 6.26 11.85 3.64
N VAL A 148 5.02 11.81 4.13
CA VAL A 148 4.65 11.27 5.44
C VAL A 148 3.60 10.18 5.20
N SER A 149 3.84 8.97 5.69
CA SER A 149 2.92 7.84 5.57
C SER A 149 3.10 6.92 6.78
N GLU A 150 2.00 6.29 7.22
CA GLU A 150 1.94 5.40 8.39
C GLU A 150 0.65 4.56 8.34
N TYR A 151 -0.44 5.17 7.87
CA TYR A 151 -1.78 4.61 7.96
C TYR A 151 -2.38 4.22 6.62
N VAL A 152 -3.36 3.32 6.69
CA VAL A 152 -4.31 3.01 5.61
C VAL A 152 -5.74 3.21 6.10
N VAL A 153 -6.70 3.38 5.20
CA VAL A 153 -8.12 3.57 5.55
C VAL A 153 -8.69 2.32 6.23
N THR A 154 -8.46 1.14 5.67
CA THR A 154 -8.93 -0.13 6.21
C THR A 154 -8.01 -1.26 5.77
N SER A 155 -7.86 -2.30 6.58
CA SER A 155 -7.16 -3.55 6.18
C SER A 155 -8.12 -4.70 5.96
N SER A 156 -9.42 -4.48 6.16
CA SER A 156 -10.44 -5.53 6.17
C SER A 156 -11.53 -5.30 5.14
N PHE A 157 -12.00 -6.40 4.57
CA PHE A 157 -13.14 -6.44 3.66
C PHE A 157 -14.43 -6.04 4.42
N LEU A 158 -15.20 -5.12 3.84
CA LEU A 158 -16.51 -4.74 4.32
C LEU A 158 -17.56 -5.75 3.84
N ASN A 159 -18.18 -6.47 4.78
CA ASN A 159 -19.29 -7.36 4.48
C ASN A 159 -20.60 -6.56 4.34
N SER A 160 -21.38 -6.87 3.31
CA SER A 160 -22.72 -6.32 3.12
C SER A 160 -23.60 -7.34 2.39
N CYS A 161 -24.86 -7.47 2.80
CA CYS A 161 -25.86 -8.31 2.13
C CYS A 161 -26.26 -7.77 0.76
N ASP A 162 -26.05 -6.47 0.51
CA ASP A 162 -26.47 -5.79 -0.71
C ASP A 162 -25.44 -5.85 -1.85
N MET A 163 -24.29 -6.49 -1.61
CA MET A 163 -23.22 -6.75 -2.58
C MET A 163 -22.87 -8.24 -2.63
N LEU A 164 -22.78 -8.79 -3.84
CA LEU A 164 -22.22 -10.13 -4.01
C LEU A 164 -20.74 -10.13 -3.66
N LYS A 165 -20.30 -11.09 -2.84
CA LYS A 165 -18.89 -11.25 -2.48
C LYS A 165 -18.02 -11.63 -3.70
N TYR A 166 -18.52 -12.47 -4.60
CA TYR A 166 -17.78 -12.89 -5.80
C TYR A 166 -18.63 -12.63 -7.06
N PRO A 167 -18.77 -11.36 -7.49
CA PRO A 167 -19.61 -11.02 -8.63
C PRO A 167 -18.91 -11.39 -9.96
N SER A 168 -19.69 -11.83 -10.94
CA SER A 168 -19.24 -11.77 -12.32
C SER A 168 -19.36 -10.33 -12.85
N ARG A 169 -18.69 -10.02 -13.97
CA ARG A 169 -18.74 -8.69 -14.60
C ARG A 169 -20.15 -8.10 -14.73
N LYS A 170 -21.13 -8.93 -15.12
CA LYS A 170 -22.53 -8.51 -15.32
C LYS A 170 -23.30 -8.25 -14.02
N LYS A 171 -22.74 -8.66 -12.87
CA LYS A 171 -23.39 -8.59 -11.55
C LYS A 171 -22.64 -7.65 -10.58
N ILE A 172 -21.71 -6.84 -11.08
CA ILE A 172 -21.06 -5.80 -10.27
C ILE A 172 -22.12 -4.77 -9.90
N LYS A 173 -22.24 -4.49 -8.61
CA LYS A 173 -23.13 -3.48 -8.04
C LYS A 173 -22.32 -2.62 -7.09
N ALA A 174 -22.48 -1.30 -7.19
CA ALA A 174 -21.92 -0.35 -6.25
C ALA A 174 -22.96 -0.01 -5.18
N LEU A 175 -22.54 -0.02 -3.91
CA LEU A 175 -23.23 0.72 -2.86
C LEU A 175 -22.76 2.16 -2.91
N THR A 176 -23.68 3.09 -2.72
CA THR A 176 -23.42 4.53 -2.76
C THR A 176 -23.74 5.15 -1.41
N PHE A 177 -22.92 6.12 -1.02
CA PHE A 177 -22.99 6.77 0.28
C PHE A 177 -22.85 8.28 0.10
N ASP A 178 -23.46 9.02 1.00
CA ASP A 178 -23.18 10.42 1.26
C ASP A 178 -22.29 10.55 2.51
N LYS A 179 -21.99 11.79 2.91
CA LYS A 179 -21.13 12.07 4.06
C LYS A 179 -21.70 11.52 5.38
N ASN A 180 -23.02 11.47 5.53
CA ASN A 180 -23.70 11.13 6.78
C ASN A 180 -23.85 9.62 6.99
N ASN A 181 -23.88 8.83 5.91
CA ASN A 181 -24.01 7.37 5.95
C ASN A 181 -22.76 6.63 5.43
N SER A 182 -21.65 7.34 5.23
CA SER A 182 -20.41 6.74 4.78
C SER A 182 -19.87 5.74 5.81
N PRO A 183 -19.48 4.51 5.40
CA PRO A 183 -18.88 3.54 6.32
C PRO A 183 -17.48 3.96 6.78
N PHE A 184 -16.82 4.83 6.02
CA PHE A 184 -15.50 5.35 6.32
C PHE A 184 -15.47 6.86 6.07
N THR A 185 -15.36 7.60 7.17
CA THR A 185 -14.98 9.01 7.19
C THR A 185 -13.57 9.09 7.76
N PHE A 186 -12.68 9.82 7.11
CA PHE A 186 -11.30 9.90 7.55
C PHE A 186 -10.68 11.25 7.22
N SER A 187 -9.67 11.64 8.00
CA SER A 187 -8.99 12.90 7.80
C SER A 187 -7.54 12.87 8.24
N ASN A 188 -6.75 13.75 7.63
CA ASN A 188 -5.41 14.07 8.09
C ASN A 188 -5.42 15.47 8.70
N LEU A 189 -5.10 15.54 9.98
CA LEU A 189 -4.95 16.78 10.72
C LEU A 189 -3.46 17.09 10.84
N ILE A 190 -2.96 18.01 10.01
CA ILE A 190 -1.54 18.27 9.83
C ILE A 190 -1.20 19.61 10.47
N THR A 191 -0.40 19.57 11.53
CA THR A 191 0.09 20.78 12.20
C THR A 191 1.48 21.10 11.69
N TYR A 192 1.69 22.35 11.26
CA TYR A 192 3.00 22.82 10.84
C TYR A 192 3.24 24.25 11.31
N SER A 193 4.50 24.67 11.36
CA SER A 193 4.88 26.05 11.65
C SER A 193 5.81 26.64 10.61
N ILE A 194 5.66 27.93 10.39
CA ILE A 194 6.51 28.74 9.50
C ILE A 194 6.72 30.11 10.16
N SER A 195 7.96 30.58 10.23
CA SER A 195 8.30 31.89 10.84
C SER A 195 7.79 32.10 12.28
N GLY A 196 7.56 31.02 13.04
CA GLY A 196 6.99 31.08 14.39
C GLY A 196 5.46 30.93 14.46
N ASP A 197 4.76 31.12 13.34
CA ASP A 197 3.30 30.94 13.27
C ASP A 197 2.93 29.46 13.12
N THR A 198 1.98 29.01 13.93
CA THR A 198 1.45 27.64 13.86
C THR A 198 0.18 27.61 13.02
N ASN A 199 0.14 26.68 12.07
CA ASN A 199 -0.96 26.47 11.15
C ASN A 199 -1.43 25.01 11.24
N ARG A 200 -2.70 24.77 10.92
CA ARG A 200 -3.28 23.43 10.86
C ARG A 200 -4.13 23.25 9.62
N LEU A 201 -3.82 22.22 8.85
CA LEU A 201 -4.59 21.78 7.70
C LEU A 201 -5.42 20.56 8.09
N GLU A 202 -6.70 20.58 7.75
CA GLU A 202 -7.61 19.46 7.96
C GLU A 202 -8.06 18.93 6.61
N ASN A 203 -7.55 17.78 6.21
CA ASN A 203 -7.84 17.20 4.91
C ASN A 203 -8.88 16.09 5.11
N ASN A 204 -10.14 16.39 4.81
CA ASN A 204 -11.27 15.52 5.13
C ASN A 204 -11.74 14.72 3.92
N PHE A 205 -12.09 13.45 4.15
CA PHE A 205 -12.54 12.51 3.14
C PHE A 205 -13.70 11.66 3.66
N TYR A 206 -14.50 11.15 2.73
CA TYR A 206 -15.47 10.11 3.01
C TYR A 206 -15.60 9.18 1.81
N VAL A 207 -15.94 7.92 2.05
CA VAL A 207 -16.22 6.95 0.99
C VAL A 207 -17.60 7.25 0.40
N THR A 208 -17.65 7.42 -0.93
CA THR A 208 -18.88 7.67 -1.69
C THR A 208 -19.44 6.41 -2.34
N SER A 209 -18.60 5.41 -2.62
CA SER A 209 -19.08 4.14 -3.14
C SER A 209 -18.15 2.97 -2.87
N ILE A 210 -18.73 1.77 -2.77
CA ILE A 210 -18.00 0.51 -2.62
C ILE A 210 -18.57 -0.51 -3.61
N SER A 211 -17.71 -1.23 -4.30
CA SER A 211 -18.11 -2.32 -5.20
C SER A 211 -17.11 -3.47 -5.18
N ASN A 212 -17.63 -4.69 -5.17
CA ASN A 212 -16.82 -5.89 -5.38
C ASN A 212 -16.64 -6.15 -6.88
N MET A 213 -15.42 -6.49 -7.30
CA MET A 213 -15.05 -6.66 -8.70
C MET A 213 -14.10 -7.84 -8.89
N PRO A 214 -14.25 -8.63 -9.98
CA PRO A 214 -13.24 -9.61 -10.36
C PRO A 214 -11.95 -8.91 -10.81
N GLU A 215 -10.81 -9.57 -10.61
CA GLU A 215 -9.48 -9.02 -10.88
C GLU A 215 -9.33 -8.39 -12.27
N ASN A 216 -9.91 -9.01 -13.30
CA ASN A 216 -9.83 -8.55 -14.68
C ASN A 216 -10.62 -7.27 -14.99
N GLU A 217 -11.48 -6.80 -14.09
CA GLU A 217 -12.13 -5.49 -14.22
C GLU A 217 -11.32 -4.39 -13.53
N VAL A 218 -10.37 -4.76 -12.66
CA VAL A 218 -9.60 -3.82 -11.83
C VAL A 218 -8.20 -3.65 -12.39
N PHE A 219 -7.61 -4.74 -12.86
CA PHE A 219 -6.26 -4.79 -13.40
C PHE A 219 -6.22 -5.48 -14.76
N GLU A 220 -5.21 -5.15 -15.54
CA GLU A 220 -4.79 -5.90 -16.72
C GLU A 220 -3.32 -6.22 -16.62
N THR A 221 -2.95 -7.29 -17.33
CA THR A 221 -1.56 -7.65 -17.52
C THR A 221 -1.12 -7.14 -18.89
N LYS A 222 -0.05 -6.34 -18.93
CA LYS A 222 0.59 -5.87 -20.17
C LYS A 222 2.08 -6.19 -20.16
N PRO A 223 2.71 -6.33 -21.34
CA PRO A 223 4.16 -6.35 -21.43
C PRO A 223 4.76 -5.09 -20.81
N GLU A 224 5.80 -5.26 -20.01
CA GLU A 224 6.59 -4.14 -19.49
C GLU A 224 7.29 -3.42 -20.66
N ILE A 225 7.28 -2.10 -20.63
CA ILE A 225 7.98 -1.27 -21.61
C ILE A 225 9.17 -0.64 -20.90
N VAL A 226 10.38 -1.00 -21.35
CA VAL A 226 11.63 -0.42 -20.87
C VAL A 226 12.33 0.24 -22.05
N CYS A 227 12.56 1.55 -21.97
CA CYS A 227 13.16 2.34 -23.06
C CYS A 227 12.44 2.09 -24.40
N ASP A 228 11.10 2.19 -24.39
CA ASP A 228 10.22 1.98 -25.55
C ASP A 228 10.26 0.58 -26.18
N LYS A 229 10.92 -0.39 -25.54
CA LYS A 229 10.96 -1.79 -25.98
C LYS A 229 10.12 -2.65 -25.05
N GLN A 230 9.23 -3.44 -25.66
CA GLN A 230 8.48 -4.46 -24.93
C GLN A 230 9.44 -5.55 -24.46
N THR A 231 9.37 -5.88 -23.18
CA THR A 231 10.09 -7.01 -22.61
C THR A 231 9.18 -8.24 -22.58
N MET A 232 9.76 -9.41 -22.28
CA MET A 232 8.96 -10.62 -22.01
C MET A 232 8.33 -10.60 -20.62
N ASN A 233 8.67 -9.63 -19.77
CA ASN A 233 8.09 -9.49 -18.45
C ASN A 233 6.68 -8.93 -18.56
N MET A 234 5.76 -9.54 -17.84
CA MET A 234 4.38 -9.12 -17.77
C MET A 234 4.15 -8.36 -16.47
N ILE A 235 3.69 -7.11 -16.58
CA ILE A 235 3.35 -6.27 -15.43
C ILE A 235 1.84 -6.13 -15.29
N LYS A 236 1.39 -6.10 -14.04
CA LYS A 236 0.00 -5.84 -13.70
C LYS A 236 -0.20 -4.35 -13.56
N ILE A 237 -1.10 -3.77 -14.34
CA ILE A 237 -1.44 -2.36 -14.33
C ILE A 237 -2.91 -2.18 -13.99
N ALA A 238 -3.25 -1.06 -13.34
CA ALA A 238 -4.61 -0.73 -12.98
C ALA A 238 -5.42 -0.34 -14.24
N LYS A 239 -6.54 -1.04 -14.50
CA LYS A 239 -7.54 -0.65 -15.52
C LYS A 239 -8.42 0.48 -15.03
N ILE A 240 -8.84 0.35 -13.77
CA ILE A 240 -9.51 1.40 -13.02
C ILE A 240 -8.51 1.88 -11.98
N GLY A 241 -8.41 3.19 -11.86
CA GLY A 241 -7.45 3.83 -10.98
C GLY A 241 -7.77 5.30 -10.89
N GLY A 242 -7.23 5.94 -9.88
CA GLY A 242 -7.49 7.33 -9.59
C GLY A 242 -7.01 7.62 -8.17
N PRO A 243 -6.54 8.84 -7.91
CA PRO A 243 -6.06 9.20 -6.58
C PRO A 243 -7.14 9.13 -5.50
N GLU A 244 -8.43 9.13 -5.88
CA GLU A 244 -9.59 9.00 -5.02
C GLU A 244 -10.09 7.57 -4.83
N LEU A 245 -9.46 6.61 -5.50
CA LEU A 245 -9.81 5.20 -5.41
C LEU A 245 -8.81 4.45 -4.52
N PHE A 246 -9.30 3.42 -3.82
CA PHE A 246 -8.46 2.41 -3.19
C PHE A 246 -9.15 1.06 -3.23
N TYR A 247 -8.48 -0.01 -2.81
CA TYR A 247 -9.07 -1.34 -2.86
C TYR A 247 -8.68 -2.22 -1.68
N ILE A 248 -9.46 -3.28 -1.44
CA ILE A 248 -9.04 -4.43 -0.62
C ILE A 248 -9.00 -5.67 -1.52
N GLN A 249 -7.83 -6.32 -1.58
CA GLN A 249 -7.71 -7.60 -2.27
C GLN A 249 -8.25 -8.74 -1.40
N TYR A 250 -9.02 -9.65 -2.00
CA TYR A 250 -9.45 -10.88 -1.35
C TYR A 250 -9.58 -12.02 -2.36
N THR A 251 -9.66 -13.26 -1.88
CA THR A 251 -9.75 -14.44 -2.74
C THR A 251 -10.95 -15.31 -2.39
N THR A 252 -11.33 -16.19 -3.30
CA THR A 252 -12.18 -17.33 -2.93
C THR A 252 -11.43 -18.21 -1.93
N GLY A 253 -12.14 -18.76 -0.95
CA GLY A 253 -11.56 -19.74 -0.03
C GLY A 253 -11.05 -20.97 -0.78
N LYS A 254 -10.08 -21.68 -0.18
CA LYS A 254 -9.85 -23.08 -0.51
C LYS A 254 -10.92 -23.93 0.15
#